data_AF-A0A497TF76-F1
#
_entry.id   AF-A0A497TF76-F1
#
_cell.length_a   1.000
_cell.length_b   1.000
_cell.length_c   1.000
_cell.angle_alpha   90.00
_cell.angle_beta   90.00
_cell.angle_gamma   90.00
#
_symmetry.space_group_name_H-M   'P 1'
#
loop_
_entity.id
_entity.type
_entity.pdbx_description
1 polymer ?
#
loop_
_entity_poly.entity_id
_entity_poly.type
_entity_poly.pdbx_seq_one_letter_code
_entity_poly.pdbx_strand_id
1 'polypeptide(L)'
;GLDFVNLSVQTGRRYKEKHDKIVNIKGAWEESRKGVENAWKHGLKINIQTVISHTNFQIYKDVIDEFAPYANMFIFYRLVPIVIPNPSFFKIKVISDRDSKKMYKKIFLYAKKKGVRTYFFGRMPLCWWNENDPIEKEIHKQVVAHCHILNGTNLTIDVNGKILPCANWAILHSSNLIKNDRIVSKEEFLRIFNFGLPAKIRRKLRYVPDKRCLNCKLFGRRCTGGCPLIEFEIGPYAPASEN
;
A
#
# COMPACT_ATOMS: atom_id res chain seq x y z
N GLY A 1 16.94 -10.03 16.28
CA GLY A 1 17.13 -8.64 15.80
C GLY A 1 16.03 -8.29 14.82
N LEU A 2 15.94 -7.04 14.36
CA LEU A 2 15.00 -6.62 13.30
C LEU A 2 15.47 -7.12 11.93
N ASP A 3 14.59 -7.75 11.14
CA ASP A 3 14.95 -8.27 9.82
C ASP A 3 15.19 -7.16 8.79
N PHE A 4 14.37 -6.11 8.85
CA PHE A 4 14.45 -4.92 8.00
C PHE A 4 13.69 -3.76 8.64
N VAL A 5 13.94 -2.55 8.13
CA VAL A 5 13.18 -1.33 8.45
C VAL A 5 12.55 -0.76 7.20
N ASN A 6 11.33 -0.24 7.33
CA ASN A 6 10.68 0.52 6.27
C ASN A 6 10.82 2.01 6.60
N LEU A 7 11.41 2.79 5.69
CA LEU A 7 11.61 4.22 5.88
C LEU A 7 10.86 4.99 4.80
N SER A 8 9.96 5.86 5.26
CA SER A 8 9.12 6.67 4.38
C SER A 8 9.88 7.89 3.87
N VAL A 9 10.05 7.97 2.55
CA VAL A 9 10.65 9.13 1.88
C VAL A 9 9.89 9.45 0.61
N GLN A 10 9.52 10.73 0.44
CA GLN A 10 8.64 11.17 -0.64
C GLN A 10 9.37 11.80 -1.84
N THR A 11 10.62 12.24 -1.68
CA THR A 11 11.44 12.90 -2.71
C THR A 11 12.95 12.71 -2.44
N GLY A 12 13.81 12.94 -3.45
CA GLY A 12 15.27 13.05 -3.26
C GLY A 12 15.71 14.43 -2.75
N ARG A 13 16.99 14.58 -2.41
CA ARG A 13 17.56 15.78 -1.76
C ARG A 13 17.25 17.09 -2.48
N ARG A 14 17.29 17.07 -3.81
CA ARG A 14 16.98 18.21 -4.68
C ARG A 14 15.59 18.82 -4.39
N TYR A 15 14.66 18.02 -3.88
CA TYR A 15 13.27 18.42 -3.62
C TYR A 15 12.90 18.31 -2.15
N LYS A 16 13.85 18.58 -1.23
CA LYS A 16 13.62 18.46 0.22
C LYS A 16 12.49 19.34 0.75
N GLU A 17 12.36 20.57 0.28
CA GLU A 17 11.24 21.45 0.68
C GLU A 17 9.89 20.89 0.24
N LYS A 18 9.86 20.18 -0.89
CA LYS A 18 8.65 19.52 -1.38
C LYS A 18 8.32 18.27 -0.56
N HIS A 19 9.32 17.55 -0.08
CA HIS A 19 9.11 16.46 0.89
C HIS A 19 8.38 16.98 2.11
N ASP A 20 8.94 18.03 2.74
CA ASP A 20 8.43 18.64 3.96
C ASP A 20 7.00 19.14 3.77
N LYS A 21 6.70 19.74 2.60
CA LYS A 21 5.34 20.14 2.22
C LYS A 21 4.39 18.94 2.05
N ILE A 22 4.84 17.81 1.50
CA ILE A 22 4.01 16.60 1.32
C ILE A 22 3.66 15.99 2.67
N VAL A 23 4.62 15.91 3.59
CA VAL A 23 4.41 15.31 4.93
C VAL A 23 3.94 16.32 5.97
N ASN A 24 3.86 17.60 5.60
CA ASN A 24 3.46 18.73 6.43
C ASN A 24 4.32 18.94 7.70
N ILE A 25 5.64 18.72 7.57
CA ILE A 25 6.60 18.86 8.68
C ILE A 25 7.90 19.46 8.13
N LYS A 26 8.29 20.64 8.63
CA LYS A 26 9.56 21.30 8.27
C LYS A 26 10.75 20.50 8.79
N GLY A 27 11.76 20.27 7.96
CA GLY A 27 12.96 19.50 8.29
C GLY A 27 12.77 17.97 8.18
N ALA A 28 11.58 17.49 7.82
CA ALA A 28 11.29 16.07 7.78
C ALA A 28 12.15 15.30 6.78
N TRP A 29 12.57 15.92 5.68
CA TRP A 29 13.48 15.28 4.73
C TRP A 29 14.83 14.94 5.37
N GLU A 30 15.41 15.87 6.13
CA GLU A 30 16.71 15.68 6.79
C GLU A 30 16.60 14.60 7.88
N GLU A 31 15.51 14.59 8.65
CA GLU A 31 15.23 13.54 9.64
C GLU A 31 15.04 12.16 9.00
N SER A 32 14.26 12.07 7.92
CA SER A 32 14.10 10.83 7.14
C SER A 32 15.45 10.34 6.59
N ARG A 33 16.28 11.24 6.07
CA ARG A 33 17.61 10.90 5.54
C ARG A 33 18.53 10.37 6.64
N LYS A 34 18.56 11.04 7.79
CA LYS A 34 19.31 10.61 8.98
C LYS A 34 18.84 9.25 9.48
N GLY A 35 17.54 8.98 9.44
CA GLY A 35 16.98 7.66 9.74
C GLY A 35 17.52 6.55 8.83
N VAL A 36 17.61 6.82 7.51
CA VAL A 36 18.21 5.89 6.53
C VAL A 36 19.69 5.64 6.84
N GLU A 37 20.46 6.70 7.08
CA GLU A 37 21.90 6.58 7.38
C GLU A 37 22.16 5.81 8.68
N ASN A 38 21.36 6.07 9.72
CA ASN A 38 21.47 5.38 10.99
C ASN A 38 21.17 3.88 10.84
N ALA A 39 20.08 3.53 10.14
CA ALA A 39 19.73 2.14 9.89
C ALA A 39 20.84 1.42 9.08
N TRP A 40 21.41 2.11 8.09
CA TRP A 40 22.44 1.55 7.23
C TRP A 40 23.75 1.31 7.99
N LYS A 41 24.18 2.28 8.82
CA LYS A 41 25.36 2.15 9.69
C LYS A 41 25.27 0.98 10.67
N HIS A 42 24.06 0.57 11.05
CA HIS A 42 23.82 -0.57 11.93
C HIS A 42 23.57 -1.88 11.18
N GLY A 43 23.79 -1.92 9.86
CA GLY A 43 23.66 -3.13 9.04
C GLY A 43 22.22 -3.61 8.85
N LEU A 44 21.22 -2.77 9.08
CA LEU A 44 19.81 -3.12 8.86
C LEU A 44 19.48 -3.12 7.36
N LYS A 45 18.67 -4.08 6.92
CA LYS A 45 18.08 -4.05 5.57
C LYS A 45 17.05 -2.92 5.52
N ILE A 46 17.17 -2.03 4.53
CA ILE A 46 16.30 -0.85 4.41
C ILE A 46 15.38 -1.00 3.21
N ASN A 47 14.08 -0.87 3.44
CA ASN A 47 13.11 -0.70 2.37
C ASN A 47 12.68 0.77 2.34
N ILE A 48 12.77 1.41 1.17
CA ILE A 48 12.33 2.79 1.00
C ILE A 48 10.88 2.79 0.55
N GLN A 49 10.02 3.53 1.26
CA GLN A 49 8.60 3.62 0.95
C GLN A 49 8.24 5.01 0.45
N THR A 50 7.56 5.09 -0.69
CA THR A 50 7.12 6.35 -1.28
C THR A 50 5.65 6.27 -1.64
N VAL A 51 4.87 7.25 -1.20
CA VAL A 51 3.47 7.42 -1.61
C VAL A 51 3.45 8.31 -2.84
N ILE A 52 2.96 7.78 -3.94
CA ILE A 52 2.92 8.48 -5.22
C ILE A 52 1.53 9.09 -5.46
N SER A 53 1.55 10.32 -5.93
CA SER A 53 0.41 11.17 -6.26
C SER A 53 0.72 11.99 -7.52
N HIS A 54 -0.27 12.68 -8.07
CA HIS A 54 -0.05 13.65 -9.15
C HIS A 54 1.02 14.70 -8.79
N THR A 55 1.22 14.97 -7.51
CA THR A 55 2.14 16.01 -7.06
C THR A 55 3.60 15.60 -7.00
N ASN A 56 3.92 14.30 -6.92
CA ASN A 56 5.31 13.84 -6.73
C ASN A 56 5.75 12.71 -7.65
N PHE A 57 4.87 12.12 -8.47
CA PHE A 57 5.26 10.97 -9.29
C PHE A 57 6.38 11.26 -10.27
N GLN A 58 6.60 12.51 -10.68
CA GLN A 58 7.68 12.88 -11.61
C GLN A 58 9.07 12.83 -10.95
N ILE A 59 9.13 12.78 -9.62
CA ILE A 59 10.36 12.88 -8.80
C ILE A 59 10.84 11.48 -8.35
N TYR A 60 10.21 10.41 -8.84
CA TYR A 60 10.59 9.02 -8.50
C TYR A 60 12.06 8.70 -8.80
N LYS A 61 12.62 9.30 -9.86
CA LYS A 61 14.02 9.10 -10.22
C LYS A 61 14.96 9.62 -9.15
N ASP A 62 14.71 10.82 -8.63
CA ASP A 62 15.50 11.43 -7.57
C ASP A 62 15.46 10.61 -6.28
N VAL A 63 14.30 10.01 -5.95
CA VAL A 63 14.19 9.07 -4.82
C VAL A 63 15.07 7.84 -5.07
N ILE A 64 14.95 7.23 -6.24
CA ILE A 64 15.74 6.03 -6.57
C ILE A 64 17.24 6.35 -6.56
N ASP A 65 17.66 7.43 -7.18
CA ASP A 65 19.07 7.81 -7.30
C ASP A 65 19.70 8.13 -5.94
N GLU A 66 18.99 8.88 -5.09
CA GLU A 66 19.47 9.23 -3.75
C GLU A 66 19.60 8.00 -2.84
N PHE A 67 18.63 7.08 -2.88
CA PHE A 67 18.52 6.02 -1.88
C PHE A 67 18.96 4.63 -2.36
N ALA A 68 19.22 4.43 -3.66
CA ALA A 68 19.68 3.14 -4.19
C ALA A 68 20.93 2.56 -3.48
N PRO A 69 21.93 3.36 -3.05
CA PRO A 69 23.08 2.82 -2.33
C PRO A 69 22.75 2.20 -0.96
N TYR A 70 21.61 2.57 -0.37
CA TYR A 70 21.20 2.13 0.97
C TYR A 70 20.06 1.10 0.93
N ALA A 71 19.25 1.14 -0.12
CA ALA A 71 17.99 0.42 -0.20
C ALA A 71 18.17 -1.04 -0.65
N ASN A 72 17.60 -1.96 0.12
CA ASN A 72 17.35 -3.34 -0.28
C ASN A 72 16.25 -3.42 -1.35
N MET A 73 15.20 -2.59 -1.23
CA MET A 73 14.16 -2.42 -2.26
C MET A 73 13.39 -1.12 -2.08
N PHE A 74 12.64 -0.74 -3.11
CA PHE A 74 11.71 0.37 -3.10
C PHE A 74 10.26 -0.13 -3.14
N ILE A 75 9.41 0.44 -2.32
CA ILE A 75 7.98 0.13 -2.25
C ILE A 75 7.22 1.41 -2.59
N PHE A 76 6.46 1.35 -3.67
CA PHE A 76 5.70 2.47 -4.17
C PHE A 76 4.20 2.24 -3.92
N TYR A 77 3.61 3.12 -3.14
CA TYR A 77 2.17 3.11 -2.84
C TYR A 77 1.47 4.13 -3.72
N ARG A 78 0.38 3.77 -4.37
CA ARG A 78 -0.52 4.78 -4.94
C ARG A 78 -1.31 5.44 -3.81
N LEU A 79 -1.37 6.77 -3.79
CA LEU A 79 -2.28 7.48 -2.90
C LEU A 79 -3.72 7.13 -3.28
N VAL A 80 -4.42 6.43 -2.39
CA VAL A 80 -5.84 6.11 -2.55
C VAL A 80 -6.55 6.50 -1.25
N PRO A 81 -7.24 7.65 -1.22
CA PRO A 81 -8.02 8.06 -0.06
C PRO A 81 -9.16 7.06 0.12
N ILE A 82 -9.37 6.64 1.37
CA ILE A 82 -10.45 5.73 1.73
C ILE A 82 -11.62 6.53 2.37
N VAL A 83 -11.32 7.61 3.08
CA VAL A 83 -12.27 8.33 3.96
C VAL A 83 -12.52 9.79 3.53
N ILE A 84 -12.03 10.22 2.36
CA ILE A 84 -12.16 11.63 1.95
C ILE A 84 -13.26 11.78 0.89
N PRO A 85 -14.38 12.48 1.17
CA PRO A 85 -15.50 12.62 0.24
C PRO A 85 -15.34 13.78 -0.75
N ASN A 86 -14.21 14.50 -0.77
CA ASN A 86 -14.04 15.68 -1.64
C ASN A 86 -13.58 15.26 -3.06
N PRO A 87 -14.43 15.40 -4.11
CA PRO A 87 -14.06 15.04 -5.48
C PRO A 87 -12.86 15.82 -6.01
N SER A 88 -12.66 17.06 -5.55
CA SER A 88 -11.52 17.90 -5.93
C SER A 88 -10.20 17.32 -5.41
N PHE A 89 -10.19 16.64 -4.27
CA PHE A 89 -9.00 15.96 -3.77
C PHE A 89 -8.56 14.84 -4.73
N PHE A 90 -9.51 14.04 -5.21
CA PHE A 90 -9.24 12.98 -6.18
C PHE A 90 -8.62 13.56 -7.45
N LYS A 91 -9.26 14.57 -8.04
CA LYS A 91 -8.78 15.20 -9.29
C LYS A 91 -7.36 15.78 -9.16
N ILE A 92 -7.02 16.35 -8.01
CA ILE A 92 -5.74 17.04 -7.81
C ILE A 92 -4.62 16.09 -7.38
N LYS A 93 -4.93 15.07 -6.57
CA LYS A 93 -3.91 14.27 -5.88
C LYS A 93 -3.85 12.83 -6.36
N VAL A 94 -4.98 12.22 -6.69
CA VAL A 94 -5.09 10.77 -6.92
C VAL A 94 -4.84 10.46 -8.38
N ILE A 95 -3.84 9.63 -8.65
CA ILE A 95 -3.55 9.16 -10.00
C ILE A 95 -4.62 8.13 -10.41
N SER A 96 -5.21 8.34 -11.58
CA SER A 96 -6.16 7.40 -12.18
C SER A 96 -5.54 6.01 -12.32
N ASP A 97 -6.39 4.99 -12.40
CA ASP A 97 -5.94 3.62 -12.59
C ASP A 97 -5.17 3.42 -13.91
N ARG A 98 -5.67 4.04 -14.99
CA ARG A 98 -5.03 4.04 -16.31
C ARG A 98 -3.65 4.68 -16.27
N ASP A 99 -3.51 5.81 -15.59
CA ASP A 99 -2.23 6.51 -15.50
C ASP A 99 -1.25 5.83 -14.54
N SER A 100 -1.77 5.16 -13.51
CA SER A 100 -0.97 4.38 -12.57
C SER A 100 -0.22 3.25 -13.25
N LYS A 101 -0.84 2.58 -14.24
CA LYS A 101 -0.17 1.55 -15.05
C LYS A 101 1.04 2.12 -15.79
N LYS A 102 0.85 3.24 -16.49
CA LYS A 102 1.93 3.93 -17.23
C LYS A 102 3.04 4.39 -16.29
N MET A 103 2.67 4.93 -15.13
CA MET A 103 3.60 5.39 -14.10
C MET A 103 4.44 4.24 -13.55
N TYR A 104 3.84 3.14 -13.13
CA TYR A 104 4.57 1.97 -12.63
C TYR A 104 5.50 1.39 -13.68
N LYS A 105 5.11 1.36 -14.97
CA LYS A 105 6.02 0.97 -16.06
C LYS A 105 7.26 1.87 -16.14
N LYS A 106 7.09 3.19 -16.02
CA LYS A 106 8.22 4.15 -15.99
C LYS A 106 9.14 3.92 -14.78
N ILE A 107 8.56 3.76 -13.59
CA ILE A 107 9.31 3.53 -12.34
C ILE A 107 10.08 2.22 -12.42
N PHE A 108 9.41 1.15 -12.82
CA PHE A 108 9.99 -0.19 -12.97
C PHE A 108 11.18 -0.19 -13.92
N LEU A 109 11.03 0.40 -15.12
CA LEU A 109 12.13 0.45 -16.10
C LEU A 109 13.33 1.24 -15.58
N TYR A 110 13.09 2.34 -14.85
CA TYR A 110 14.18 3.11 -14.26
C TYR A 110 14.87 2.36 -13.13
N ALA A 111 14.10 1.76 -12.22
CA ALA A 111 14.62 0.94 -11.13
C ALA A 111 15.44 -0.25 -11.66
N LYS A 112 14.92 -0.95 -12.69
CA LYS A 112 15.63 -2.05 -13.36
C LYS A 112 16.95 -1.57 -13.97
N LYS A 113 16.98 -0.41 -14.63
CA LYS A 113 18.23 0.20 -15.14
C LYS A 113 19.23 0.50 -14.02
N LYS A 114 18.76 0.82 -12.82
CA LYS A 114 19.57 1.11 -11.62
C LYS A 114 19.92 -0.15 -10.81
N GLY A 115 19.48 -1.33 -11.24
CA GLY A 115 19.74 -2.59 -10.54
C GLY A 115 18.99 -2.74 -9.21
N VAL A 116 17.95 -1.94 -8.95
CA VAL A 116 17.20 -1.98 -7.69
C VAL A 116 15.84 -2.66 -7.86
N ARG A 117 15.37 -3.32 -6.79
CA ARG A 117 14.07 -4.01 -6.78
C ARG A 117 12.94 -3.06 -6.42
N THR A 118 11.77 -3.28 -7.01
CA THR A 118 10.55 -2.52 -6.74
C THR A 118 9.38 -3.41 -6.34
N TYR A 119 8.47 -2.87 -5.54
CA TYR A 119 7.12 -3.40 -5.30
C TYR A 119 6.09 -2.30 -5.46
N PHE A 120 4.92 -2.66 -5.98
CA PHE A 120 3.85 -1.71 -6.29
C PHE A 120 2.57 -2.05 -5.51
N PHE A 121 2.15 -1.12 -4.66
CA PHE A 121 0.89 -1.18 -3.90
C PHE A 121 -0.12 -0.24 -4.54
N GLY A 122 -0.69 -0.67 -5.67
CA GLY A 122 -1.65 0.13 -6.44
C GLY A 122 -3.11 -0.15 -6.15
N ARG A 123 -3.41 -1.25 -5.44
CA ARG A 123 -4.78 -1.79 -5.28
C ARG A 123 -5.43 -2.19 -6.62
N MET A 124 -4.61 -2.41 -7.64
CA MET A 124 -5.02 -2.76 -9.00
C MET A 124 -5.09 -4.29 -9.13
N PRO A 125 -6.10 -4.84 -9.83
CA PRO A 125 -6.14 -6.27 -10.10
C PRO A 125 -5.00 -6.71 -11.03
N LEU A 126 -4.56 -7.94 -10.86
CA LEU A 126 -3.46 -8.50 -11.65
C LEU A 126 -3.78 -8.60 -13.15
N CYS A 127 -5.05 -8.81 -13.52
CA CYS A 127 -5.49 -8.91 -14.91
C CYS A 127 -5.37 -7.60 -15.71
N TRP A 128 -4.99 -6.49 -15.07
CA TRP A 128 -4.66 -5.25 -15.79
C TRP A 128 -3.26 -5.24 -16.40
N TRP A 129 -2.41 -6.17 -16.00
CA TRP A 129 -1.09 -6.36 -16.58
C TRP A 129 -1.17 -7.39 -17.69
N ASN A 130 -0.69 -7.03 -18.88
CA ASN A 130 -0.67 -7.91 -20.03
C ASN A 130 0.45 -8.94 -19.83
N GLU A 131 0.10 -10.20 -19.56
CA GLU A 131 1.08 -11.27 -19.35
C GLU A 131 1.90 -11.60 -20.61
N ASN A 132 1.45 -11.18 -21.80
CA ASN A 132 2.16 -11.35 -23.06
C ASN A 132 3.18 -10.23 -23.32
N ASP A 133 3.11 -9.09 -22.63
CA ASP A 133 4.15 -8.05 -22.66
C ASP A 133 5.26 -8.45 -21.64
N PRO A 134 6.52 -8.67 -22.07
CA PRO A 134 7.59 -9.12 -21.17
C PRO A 134 7.84 -8.19 -19.97
N ILE A 135 7.70 -6.88 -20.17
CA ILE A 135 7.88 -5.88 -19.10
C ILE A 135 6.71 -5.95 -18.12
N GLU A 136 5.49 -6.02 -18.63
CA GLU A 136 4.31 -6.11 -17.77
C GLU A 136 4.24 -7.45 -17.03
N LYS A 137 4.74 -8.54 -17.62
CA LYS A 137 4.91 -9.84 -16.94
C LYS A 137 5.89 -9.76 -15.76
N GLU A 138 6.95 -8.97 -15.86
CA GLU A 138 7.86 -8.72 -14.73
C GLU A 138 7.21 -7.82 -13.66
N ILE A 139 6.55 -6.73 -14.07
CA ILE A 139 5.80 -5.86 -13.15
C ILE A 139 4.71 -6.64 -12.41
N HIS A 140 4.02 -7.53 -13.12
CA HIS A 140 3.00 -8.41 -12.56
C HIS A 140 3.54 -9.21 -11.36
N LYS A 141 4.82 -9.59 -11.33
CA LYS A 141 5.47 -10.27 -10.19
C LYS A 141 5.65 -9.39 -8.94
N GLN A 142 5.73 -8.08 -9.14
CA GLN A 142 6.05 -7.06 -8.13
C GLN A 142 4.81 -6.30 -7.62
N VAL A 143 3.65 -6.52 -8.22
CA VAL A 143 2.40 -5.89 -7.80
C VAL A 143 1.76 -6.67 -6.65
N VAL A 144 1.39 -5.94 -5.60
CA VAL A 144 0.60 -6.47 -4.48
C VAL A 144 -0.88 -6.23 -4.76
N ALA A 145 -1.58 -7.33 -5.10
CA ALA A 145 -2.99 -7.33 -5.45
C ALA A 145 -3.86 -8.19 -4.52
N HIS A 146 -3.27 -8.65 -3.41
CA HIS A 146 -3.94 -9.48 -2.41
C HIS A 146 -4.46 -8.61 -1.26
N CYS A 147 -5.71 -8.84 -0.84
CA CYS A 147 -6.28 -8.21 0.36
C CYS A 147 -6.05 -9.09 1.59
N HIS A 148 -5.35 -8.57 2.60
CA HIS A 148 -5.11 -9.31 3.84
C HIS A 148 -6.38 -9.54 4.66
N ILE A 149 -7.38 -8.65 4.54
CA ILE A 149 -8.67 -8.82 5.20
C ILE A 149 -9.30 -10.13 4.69
N LEU A 150 -9.54 -10.23 3.39
CA LEU A 150 -10.26 -11.36 2.78
C LEU A 150 -9.61 -12.71 3.02
N ASN A 151 -8.29 -12.72 3.11
CA ASN A 151 -7.51 -13.94 3.27
C ASN A 151 -7.11 -14.21 4.73
N GLY A 152 -7.41 -13.29 5.65
CA GLY A 152 -7.06 -13.44 7.07
C GLY A 152 -5.55 -13.51 7.32
N THR A 153 -4.73 -12.94 6.44
CA THR A 153 -3.26 -13.07 6.47
C THR A 153 -2.57 -11.97 7.27
N ASN A 154 -3.32 -10.96 7.74
CA ASN A 154 -2.78 -9.91 8.59
C ASN A 154 -3.81 -9.44 9.61
N LEU A 155 -3.32 -8.86 10.70
CA LEU A 155 -4.08 -8.26 11.79
C LEU A 155 -3.55 -6.84 12.01
N THR A 156 -4.45 -5.87 12.17
CA THR A 156 -4.08 -4.52 12.60
C THR A 156 -4.61 -4.30 14.01
N ILE A 157 -3.76 -3.82 14.91
CA ILE A 157 -4.09 -3.47 16.30
C ILE A 157 -3.71 -2.01 16.49
N ASP A 158 -4.67 -1.20 16.95
CA ASP A 158 -4.47 0.20 17.30
C ASP A 158 -3.78 0.32 18.68
N VAL A 159 -3.23 1.49 19.00
CA VAL A 159 -2.44 1.74 20.23
C VAL A 159 -3.20 1.46 21.53
N ASN A 160 -4.54 1.50 21.47
CA ASN A 160 -5.45 1.23 22.58
C ASN A 160 -5.91 -0.25 22.66
N GLY A 161 -5.30 -1.14 21.86
CA GLY A 161 -5.65 -2.56 21.79
C GLY A 161 -6.83 -2.89 20.88
N LYS A 162 -7.49 -1.91 20.25
CA LYS A 162 -8.59 -2.17 19.31
C LYS A 162 -8.08 -2.91 18.07
N ILE A 163 -8.79 -3.96 17.68
CA ILE A 163 -8.55 -4.67 16.43
C ILE A 163 -9.24 -3.92 15.29
N LEU A 164 -8.43 -3.52 14.29
CA LEU A 164 -8.88 -2.93 13.04
C LEU A 164 -8.89 -3.98 11.93
N PRO A 165 -9.87 -3.95 11.01
CA PRO A 165 -9.88 -4.83 9.85
C PRO A 165 -8.68 -4.60 8.92
N CYS A 166 -8.26 -3.34 8.78
CA CYS A 166 -7.14 -2.90 7.95
C CYS A 166 -6.63 -1.56 8.47
N ALA A 167 -5.32 -1.31 8.40
CA ALA A 167 -4.72 -0.02 8.76
C ALA A 167 -5.26 1.18 7.96
N ASN A 168 -5.81 0.94 6.76
CA ASN A 168 -6.44 1.99 5.97
C ASN A 168 -7.92 2.22 6.33
N TRP A 169 -8.50 1.44 7.25
CA TRP A 169 -9.91 1.51 7.65
C TRP A 169 -10.04 1.69 9.17
N ALA A 170 -9.52 2.81 9.68
CA ALA A 170 -9.41 3.07 11.12
C ALA A 170 -10.75 3.38 11.82
N ILE A 171 -11.79 3.78 11.06
CA ILE A 171 -13.10 4.11 11.63
C ILE A 171 -13.78 2.85 12.19
N LEU A 172 -13.70 1.74 11.46
CA LEU A 172 -14.32 0.49 11.85
C LEU A 172 -13.41 -0.28 12.81
N HIS A 173 -13.80 -0.33 14.07
CA HIS A 173 -13.10 -1.11 15.10
C HIS A 173 -13.98 -2.25 15.59
N SER A 174 -13.35 -3.38 15.91
CA SER A 174 -14.08 -4.64 16.07
C SER A 174 -14.18 -5.15 17.50
N SER A 175 -13.06 -5.21 18.20
CA SER A 175 -12.95 -5.73 19.56
C SER A 175 -11.66 -5.18 20.17
N ASN A 176 -11.55 -5.17 21.50
CA ASN A 176 -10.32 -4.76 22.18
C ASN A 176 -9.59 -5.99 22.72
N LEU A 177 -8.28 -6.04 22.50
CA LEU A 177 -7.39 -7.03 23.09
C LEU A 177 -6.99 -6.70 24.52
N ILE A 178 -7.33 -5.51 25.01
CA ILE A 178 -7.12 -5.07 26.38
C ILE A 178 -8.48 -5.05 27.09
N LYS A 179 -8.58 -5.77 28.21
CA LYS A 179 -9.74 -5.80 29.10
C LYS A 179 -9.24 -5.76 30.54
N ASN A 180 -9.78 -4.84 31.34
CA ASN A 180 -9.38 -4.66 32.74
C ASN A 180 -7.84 -4.58 32.89
N ASP A 181 -7.21 -3.75 32.05
CA ASP A 181 -5.76 -3.52 31.98
C ASP A 181 -4.91 -4.77 31.71
N ARG A 182 -5.52 -5.82 31.16
CA ARG A 182 -4.85 -7.08 30.79
C ARG A 182 -5.09 -7.42 29.34
N ILE A 183 -4.06 -7.99 28.71
CA ILE A 183 -4.18 -8.55 27.37
C ILE A 183 -5.02 -9.83 27.47
N VAL A 184 -5.99 -9.98 26.57
CA VAL A 184 -6.85 -11.19 26.48
C VAL A 184 -6.02 -12.45 26.28
N SER A 185 -6.52 -13.61 26.72
CA SER A 185 -5.84 -14.89 26.50
C SER A 185 -5.74 -15.24 25.02
N LYS A 186 -4.87 -16.18 24.67
CA LYS A 186 -4.74 -16.73 23.31
C LYS A 186 -6.08 -17.28 22.80
N GLU A 187 -6.80 -18.02 23.64
CA GLU A 187 -8.08 -18.65 23.33
C GLU A 187 -9.14 -17.59 23.05
N GLU A 188 -9.17 -16.54 23.88
CA GLU A 188 -10.08 -15.42 23.66
C GLU A 188 -9.72 -14.63 22.39
N PHE A 189 -8.43 -14.37 22.14
CA PHE A 189 -7.98 -13.76 20.90
C PHE A 189 -8.42 -14.56 19.67
N LEU A 190 -8.17 -15.87 19.65
CA LEU A 190 -8.55 -16.73 18.54
C LEU A 190 -10.07 -16.76 18.35
N ARG A 191 -10.85 -16.73 19.44
CA ARG A 191 -12.30 -16.63 19.38
C ARG A 191 -12.74 -15.31 18.73
N ILE A 192 -12.17 -14.18 19.16
CA ILE A 192 -12.45 -12.85 18.59
C ILE A 192 -12.09 -12.81 17.10
N PHE A 193 -10.90 -13.29 16.74
CA PHE A 193 -10.39 -13.21 15.38
C PHE A 193 -11.15 -14.12 14.40
N ASN A 194 -11.52 -15.34 14.83
CA ASN A 194 -12.14 -16.34 13.96
C ASN A 194 -13.68 -16.29 13.95
N PHE A 195 -14.32 -15.81 15.02
CA PHE A 195 -15.78 -15.81 15.15
C PHE A 195 -16.38 -14.42 15.44
N GLY A 196 -15.56 -13.43 15.81
CA GLY A 196 -15.99 -12.07 16.09
C GLY A 196 -16.20 -11.21 14.84
N LEU A 197 -16.20 -9.88 15.03
CA LEU A 197 -16.42 -8.93 13.96
C LEU A 197 -15.35 -9.01 12.83
N PRO A 198 -14.05 -9.32 13.07
CA PRO A 198 -13.11 -9.53 11.96
C PRO A 198 -13.61 -10.60 10.98
N ALA A 199 -14.10 -11.74 11.49
CA ALA A 199 -14.65 -12.81 10.66
C ALA A 199 -15.94 -12.39 9.92
N LYS A 200 -16.82 -11.62 10.59
CA LYS A 200 -18.02 -11.05 9.96
C LYS A 200 -17.66 -10.11 8.80
N ILE A 201 -16.66 -9.24 8.99
CA ILE A 201 -16.17 -8.32 7.95
C ILE A 201 -15.55 -9.10 6.79
N ARG A 202 -14.73 -10.11 7.07
CA ARG A 202 -14.17 -11.00 6.03
C ARG A 202 -15.26 -11.61 5.16
N ARG A 203 -16.34 -12.10 5.78
CA ARG A 203 -17.50 -12.64 5.04
C ARG A 203 -18.23 -11.56 4.24
N LYS A 204 -18.45 -10.38 4.81
CA LYS A 204 -19.16 -9.27 4.13
C LYS A 204 -18.38 -8.74 2.92
N LEU A 205 -17.06 -8.65 3.01
CA LEU A 205 -16.21 -8.17 1.92
C LEU A 205 -15.91 -9.26 0.88
N ARG A 206 -16.23 -10.53 1.14
CA ARG A 206 -16.04 -11.63 0.19
C ARG A 206 -17.14 -11.59 -0.87
N TYR A 207 -17.00 -10.67 -1.81
CA TYR A 207 -17.76 -10.63 -3.05
C TYR A 207 -16.82 -10.83 -4.24
N VAL A 208 -17.42 -11.07 -5.41
CA VAL A 208 -16.70 -11.18 -6.67
C VAL A 208 -16.88 -9.85 -7.41
N PRO A 209 -15.82 -9.03 -7.56
CA PRO A 209 -15.97 -7.67 -8.10
C PRO A 209 -16.32 -7.66 -9.60
N ASP A 210 -15.97 -8.71 -10.34
CA ASP A 210 -16.21 -8.79 -11.78
C ASP A 210 -16.43 -10.26 -12.19
N LYS A 211 -17.33 -10.52 -13.16
CA LYS A 211 -17.63 -11.88 -13.66
C LYS A 211 -16.36 -12.62 -14.12
N ARG A 212 -15.37 -11.92 -14.65
CA ARG A 212 -14.06 -12.48 -15.04
C ARG A 212 -13.31 -13.12 -13.86
N CYS A 213 -13.56 -12.65 -12.64
CA CYS A 213 -12.93 -13.18 -11.43
C CYS A 213 -13.47 -14.57 -11.06
N LEU A 214 -14.69 -14.94 -11.43
CA LEU A 214 -15.28 -16.26 -11.14
C LEU A 214 -14.43 -17.41 -11.69
N ASN A 215 -13.86 -17.22 -12.87
CA ASN A 215 -13.06 -18.22 -13.57
C ASN A 215 -11.55 -17.94 -13.49
N CYS A 216 -11.13 -16.93 -12.72
CA CYS A 216 -9.72 -16.52 -12.65
C CYS A 216 -8.96 -17.36 -11.63
N LYS A 217 -7.95 -18.10 -12.08
CA LYS A 217 -7.07 -18.94 -11.22
C LYS A 217 -6.30 -18.15 -10.16
N LEU A 218 -6.13 -16.83 -10.34
CA LEU A 218 -5.43 -15.96 -9.40
C LEU A 218 -6.36 -15.37 -8.33
N PHE A 219 -7.67 -15.37 -8.56
CA PHE A 219 -8.67 -14.79 -7.66
C PHE A 219 -8.74 -15.56 -6.34
N GLY A 220 -8.81 -14.84 -5.22
CA GLY A 220 -8.82 -15.42 -3.86
C GLY A 220 -7.48 -16.00 -3.41
N ARG A 221 -6.45 -16.00 -4.26
CA ARG A 221 -5.09 -16.43 -3.92
C ARG A 221 -4.15 -15.24 -3.97
N ARG A 222 -3.76 -14.84 -5.17
CA ARG A 222 -2.78 -13.76 -5.41
C ARG A 222 -3.43 -12.42 -5.71
N CYS A 223 -4.68 -12.44 -6.16
CA CYS A 223 -5.46 -11.27 -6.52
C CYS A 223 -6.82 -11.34 -5.83
N THR A 224 -7.35 -10.20 -5.39
CA THR A 224 -8.74 -10.09 -4.90
C THR A 224 -9.63 -9.26 -5.83
N GLY A 225 -9.20 -9.05 -7.08
CA GLY A 225 -9.93 -8.26 -8.07
C GLY A 225 -9.87 -6.74 -7.85
N GLY A 226 -9.13 -6.29 -6.84
CA GLY A 226 -9.05 -4.89 -6.42
C GLY A 226 -9.02 -4.79 -4.89
N CYS A 227 -8.97 -3.57 -4.36
CA CYS A 227 -9.17 -3.34 -2.93
C CYS A 227 -10.68 -3.25 -2.63
N PRO A 228 -11.24 -4.15 -1.81
CA PRO A 228 -12.68 -4.16 -1.55
C PRO A 228 -13.17 -2.91 -0.80
N LEU A 229 -12.27 -2.18 -0.12
CA LEU A 229 -12.60 -0.95 0.60
C LEU A 229 -12.92 0.23 -0.32
N ILE A 230 -12.37 0.24 -1.54
CA ILE A 230 -12.68 1.30 -2.51
C ILE A 230 -14.18 1.23 -2.83
N GLU A 231 -14.70 0.07 -3.19
CA GLU A 231 -16.12 -0.09 -3.52
C GLU A 231 -17.02 0.04 -2.28
N PHE A 232 -16.56 -0.42 -1.11
CA PHE A 232 -17.37 -0.47 0.10
C PHE A 232 -17.60 0.89 0.77
N GLU A 233 -16.63 1.80 0.74
CA GLU A 233 -16.76 3.12 1.39
C GLU A 233 -17.01 4.27 0.42
N ILE A 234 -16.60 4.12 -0.85
CA ILE A 234 -16.70 5.21 -1.84
C ILE A 234 -18.00 5.08 -2.66
N GLY A 235 -18.69 3.93 -2.64
CA GLY A 235 -19.80 3.70 -3.56
C GLY A 235 -19.34 3.84 -5.03
N PRO A 236 -20.26 3.90 -6.01
CA PRO A 236 -19.94 3.93 -7.44
C PRO A 236 -19.36 5.29 -7.93
N TYR A 237 -18.48 5.93 -7.17
CA TYR A 237 -17.66 7.07 -7.62
C TYR A 237 -16.32 6.64 -8.20
N ALA A 238 -16.13 5.34 -8.51
CA ALA A 238 -15.21 4.99 -9.57
C ALA A 238 -15.67 5.76 -10.82
N PRO A 239 -14.83 6.58 -11.48
CA PRO A 239 -15.22 7.15 -12.76
C PRO A 239 -15.64 5.96 -13.60
N ALA A 240 -16.91 5.98 -14.02
CA ALA A 240 -17.43 5.04 -14.96
C ALA A 240 -16.38 4.92 -16.07
N SER A 241 -16.00 3.69 -16.40
CA SER A 241 -15.33 3.44 -17.66
C SER A 241 -16.25 4.00 -18.74
N GLU A 242 -15.98 5.22 -19.19
CA GLU A 242 -16.52 5.72 -20.43
C GLU A 242 -15.99 4.79 -21.52
N ASN A 243 -16.95 4.19 -22.24
CA ASN A 243 -16.74 3.29 -23.37
C ASN A 243 -15.78 3.89 -24.40
#